data_AF-A0A7Y5WHK4-F1
#
_entry.id   AF-A0A7Y5WHK4-F1
#
_cell.length_a   1.000
_cell.length_b   1.000
_cell.length_c   1.000
_cell.angle_alpha   90.00
_cell.angle_beta   90.00
_cell.angle_gamma   90.00
#
_symmetry.space_group_name_H-M   'P 1'
#
loop_
_entity.id
_entity.type
_entity.pdbx_description
1 polymer ?
#
loop_
_entity_poly.entity_id
_entity_poly.type
_entity_poly.pdbx_seq_one_letter_code
_entity_poly.pdbx_strand_id
1 'polypeptide(L)'
;MADRRSRSATELIDLVLDDGSYTSWDEPPVRGPVSAEYAAALDAAQQRTGLDEAVVTGEGRMRGRRVAVVACEFGFLAGSIGVAAAERLTRAV
;
A
#
# COMPACT_ATOMS: atom_id res chain seq x y z
N MET A 1 10.83 -8.91 -25.76
CA MET A 1 9.77 -8.11 -25.12
C MET A 1 9.77 -8.51 -23.65
N ALA A 2 10.45 -7.73 -22.80
CA ALA A 2 10.62 -8.09 -21.39
C ALA A 2 9.25 -8.35 -20.75
N ASP A 3 9.10 -9.51 -20.13
CA ASP A 3 7.95 -9.86 -19.29
C ASP A 3 7.84 -8.82 -18.17
N ARG A 4 6.97 -7.83 -18.35
CA ARG A 4 6.84 -6.72 -17.41
C ARG A 4 5.83 -7.12 -16.34
N ARG A 5 6.24 -8.02 -15.46
CA ARG A 5 5.54 -8.25 -14.18
C ARG A 5 5.32 -6.90 -13.49
N SER A 6 4.10 -6.64 -13.03
CA SER A 6 3.84 -5.49 -12.15
C SER A 6 4.55 -5.75 -10.83
N ARG A 7 5.41 -4.83 -10.41
CA ARG A 7 6.00 -4.87 -9.07
C ARG A 7 4.95 -4.53 -8.02
N SER A 8 5.04 -5.15 -6.85
CA SER A 8 4.23 -4.78 -5.68
C SER A 8 4.61 -3.40 -5.17
N ALA A 9 3.76 -2.81 -4.32
CA ALA A 9 4.07 -1.54 -3.68
C ALA A 9 5.37 -1.64 -2.84
N THR A 10 5.54 -2.72 -2.08
CA THR A 10 6.73 -2.96 -1.26
C THR A 10 7.99 -3.14 -2.12
N GLU A 11 7.91 -3.87 -3.23
CA GLU A 11 9.04 -4.02 -4.16
C GLU A 11 9.47 -2.69 -4.78
N LEU A 12 8.53 -1.77 -5.02
CA LEU A 12 8.85 -0.43 -5.50
C LEU A 12 9.52 0.40 -4.40
N ILE A 13 9.05 0.31 -3.16
CA ILE A 13 9.63 0.99 -2.00
C ILE A 13 11.08 0.56 -1.79
N ASP A 14 11.33 -0.75 -1.75
CA ASP A 14 12.67 -1.32 -1.57
C ASP A 14 13.62 -0.96 -2.72
N LEU A 15 13.09 -0.76 -3.94
CA LEU A 15 13.88 -0.39 -5.10
C LEU A 15 14.33 1.08 -5.09
N VAL A 16 13.53 1.98 -4.51
CA VAL A 16 13.73 3.45 -4.64
C VAL A 16 14.31 4.11 -3.40
N LEU A 17 14.08 3.51 -2.22
CA LEU A 17 14.60 4.04 -0.96
C LEU A 17 15.96 3.42 -0.62
N ASP A 18 16.71 4.12 0.22
CA ASP A 18 17.95 3.61 0.78
C ASP A 18 17.63 2.41 1.69
N ASP A 19 18.47 1.36 1.65
CA ASP A 19 18.28 0.11 2.37
C ASP A 19 17.96 0.32 3.85
N GLY A 20 16.88 -0.34 4.32
CA GLY A 20 16.47 -0.30 5.73
C GLY A 20 15.96 1.05 6.22
N SER A 21 15.76 2.04 5.33
CA SER A 21 15.27 3.36 5.73
C SER A 21 13.75 3.47 5.79
N TYR A 22 13.01 2.52 5.20
CA TYR A 22 11.55 2.56 5.17
C TYR A 22 10.95 2.40 6.56
N THR A 23 10.03 3.29 6.91
CA THR A 23 9.19 3.21 8.11
C THR A 23 7.74 3.46 7.68
N SER A 24 6.87 2.47 7.90
CA SER A 24 5.44 2.60 7.59
C SER A 24 4.75 3.56 8.56
N TRP A 25 3.78 4.31 8.04
CA TRP A 25 2.83 5.11 8.83
C TRP A 25 1.44 4.48 8.87
N ASP A 26 1.29 3.29 8.28
CA ASP A 26 0.00 2.64 8.12
C ASP A 26 -0.48 2.07 9.45
N GLU A 27 -1.71 2.42 9.80
CA GLU A 27 -2.46 1.82 10.89
C GLU A 27 -3.58 0.94 10.31
N PRO A 28 -4.04 -0.08 11.06
CA PRO A 28 -5.16 -0.91 10.64
C PRO A 28 -6.37 -0.04 10.23
N PRO A 29 -6.93 -0.24 9.04
CA PRO A 29 -8.00 0.61 8.53
C PRO A 29 -9.29 0.38 9.31
N VAL A 30 -9.92 1.47 9.74
CA VAL A 30 -11.25 1.41 10.36
C VAL A 30 -12.28 1.29 9.25
N ARG A 31 -13.05 0.19 9.28
CA ARG A 31 -14.10 -0.08 8.29
C ARG A 31 -15.46 -0.07 8.98
N GLY A 32 -16.43 0.61 8.37
CA GLY A 32 -17.83 0.49 8.75
C GLY A 32 -18.44 -0.85 8.29
N PRO A 33 -19.77 -1.01 8.42
CA PRO A 33 -20.45 -2.19 7.90
C PRO A 33 -20.24 -2.28 6.38
N VAL A 34 -19.80 -3.45 5.91
CA VAL A 34 -19.63 -3.76 4.48
C VAL A 34 -20.44 -5.00 4.12
N SER A 35 -20.73 -5.19 2.83
CA SER A 35 -21.38 -6.42 2.36
C SER A 35 -20.48 -7.64 2.60
N ALA A 36 -21.09 -8.82 2.77
CA ALA A 36 -20.35 -10.07 2.94
C ALA A 36 -19.44 -10.38 1.73
N GLU A 37 -19.88 -10.03 0.52
CA GLU A 37 -19.09 -10.17 -0.70
C GLU A 37 -17.84 -9.29 -0.67
N TYR A 38 -17.97 -8.04 -0.24
CA TYR A 38 -16.83 -7.14 -0.14
C TYR A 38 -15.87 -7.54 0.97
N ALA A 39 -16.37 -8.00 2.12
CA ALA A 39 -15.54 -8.56 3.18
C ALA A 39 -14.70 -9.75 2.67
N ALA A 40 -15.31 -10.69 1.94
CA ALA A 40 -14.59 -11.80 1.35
C ALA A 40 -13.54 -11.36 0.32
N ALA A 41 -13.83 -10.31 -0.47
CA ALA A 41 -12.88 -9.73 -1.41
C ALA A 41 -11.69 -9.08 -0.70
N LEU A 42 -11.92 -8.39 0.42
CA LEU A 42 -10.87 -7.83 1.28
C LEU A 42 -9.99 -8.95 1.86
N ASP A 43 -10.57 -9.99 2.44
CA ASP A 43 -9.82 -11.11 3.01
C ASP A 43 -8.96 -11.81 1.94
N ALA A 44 -9.51 -12.05 0.75
CA ALA A 44 -8.77 -12.64 -0.35
C ALA A 44 -7.62 -11.74 -0.84
N ALA A 45 -7.82 -10.42 -0.86
CA ALA A 45 -6.78 -9.45 -1.18
C ALA A 45 -5.67 -9.46 -0.12
N GLN A 46 -6.04 -9.43 1.17
CA GLN A 46 -5.10 -9.48 2.29
C GLN A 46 -4.24 -10.75 2.27
N GLN A 47 -4.85 -11.91 2.04
CA GLN A 47 -4.11 -13.18 1.93
C GLN A 47 -3.15 -13.20 0.73
N ARG A 48 -3.52 -12.53 -0.37
CA ARG A 48 -2.70 -12.48 -1.59
C ARG A 48 -1.52 -11.52 -1.47
N THR A 49 -1.71 -10.35 -0.86
CA THR A 49 -0.69 -9.29 -0.85
C THR A 49 0.06 -9.20 0.48
N GLY A 50 -0.50 -9.73 1.57
CA GLY A 50 -0.02 -9.49 2.92
C GLY A 50 -0.28 -8.09 3.45
N LEU A 51 -0.99 -7.25 2.70
CA LEU A 51 -1.33 -5.87 3.06
C LEU A 51 -2.79 -5.80 3.48
N ASP A 52 -3.12 -4.84 4.34
CA ASP A 52 -4.46 -4.63 4.85
C ASP A 52 -5.29 -3.61 4.03
N GLU A 53 -4.70 -2.92 3.06
CA GLU A 53 -5.33 -1.95 2.16
C GLU A 53 -4.55 -1.79 0.83
N ALA A 54 -5.18 -1.17 -0.17
CA ALA A 54 -4.60 -0.89 -1.49
C ALA A 54 -3.54 0.22 -1.52
N VAL A 55 -3.36 0.96 -0.44
CA VAL A 55 -2.36 2.03 -0.33
C VAL A 55 -1.50 1.78 0.90
N VAL A 56 -0.19 1.85 0.69
CA VAL A 56 0.81 1.89 1.75
C VAL A 56 1.44 3.27 1.82
N THR A 57 1.71 3.70 3.04
CA THR A 57 2.29 5.01 3.33
C THR A 57 3.45 4.89 4.30
N GLY A 58 4.30 5.91 4.32
CA GLY A 58 5.44 5.92 5.21
C GLY A 58 6.46 6.97 4.83
N GLU A 59 7.66 6.78 5.36
CA GLU A 59 8.83 7.55 5.01
C GLU A 59 10.02 6.65 4.73
N GLY A 60 11.03 7.24 4.10
CA GLY A 60 12.38 6.72 4.19
C GLY A 60 13.37 7.74 3.64
N ARG A 61 14.51 7.25 3.14
CA ARG A 61 15.55 8.09 2.57
C ARG A 61 15.75 7.78 1.10
N MET A 62 15.94 8.80 0.28
CA MET A 62 16.42 8.65 -1.09
C MET A 62 17.71 9.46 -1.22
N ARG A 63 18.85 8.76 -1.35
CA ARG A 63 20.18 9.38 -1.38
C ARG A 63 20.40 10.25 -0.14
N GLY A 64 20.05 9.73 1.04
CA GLY A 64 20.16 10.38 2.33
C GLY A 64 19.08 11.42 2.66
N ARG A 65 18.23 11.81 1.69
CA ARG A 65 17.18 12.82 1.89
C ARG A 65 15.89 12.16 2.37
N ARG A 66 15.32 12.65 3.48
CA ARG A 66 14.04 12.17 3.99
C ARG A 66 12.91 12.50 3.00
N VAL A 67 12.12 11.50 2.65
CA VAL A 67 10.97 11.62 1.74
C VAL A 67 9.75 10.93 2.35
N ALA A 68 8.56 11.49 2.11
CA ALA A 68 7.30 10.78 2.32
C ALA A 68 7.05 9.84 1.13
N VAL A 69 6.41 8.72 1.38
CA VAL A 69 6.12 7.69 0.39
C VAL A 69 4.64 7.34 0.45
N VAL A 70 4.07 7.26 -0.74
CA VAL A 70 2.73 6.79 -1.02
C VAL A 70 2.83 5.84 -2.20
N ALA A 71 2.44 4.58 -2.02
CA ALA A 71 2.48 3.59 -3.07
C ALA A 71 1.17 2.78 -3.11
N CYS A 72 0.73 2.43 -4.32
CA CYS A 72 -0.49 1.68 -4.54
C CYS A 72 -0.19 0.20 -4.83
N GLU A 73 -0.92 -0.71 -4.20
CA GLU A 73 -0.84 -2.15 -4.41
C GLU A 73 -1.95 -2.61 -5.36
N PHE A 74 -1.59 -2.91 -6.61
CA PHE A 74 -2.56 -3.39 -7.60
C PHE A 74 -3.10 -4.79 -7.28
N GLY A 75 -2.34 -5.62 -6.58
CA GLY A 75 -2.78 -6.92 -6.09
C GLY A 75 -3.93 -6.83 -5.07
N PHE A 76 -4.17 -5.66 -4.47
CA PHE A 76 -5.24 -5.41 -3.52
C PHE A 76 -6.41 -4.71 -4.23
N LEU A 77 -7.43 -5.48 -4.62
CA LEU A 77 -8.62 -4.98 -5.31
C LEU A 77 -8.30 -4.04 -6.50
N ALA A 78 -7.28 -4.39 -7.31
CA ALA A 78 -6.82 -3.59 -8.45
C ALA A 78 -6.35 -2.16 -8.09
N GLY A 79 -5.92 -1.94 -6.84
CA GLY A 79 -5.50 -0.64 -6.36
C GLY A 79 -6.66 0.34 -6.12
N SER A 80 -7.87 -0.17 -5.87
CA SER A 80 -9.06 0.67 -5.67
C SER A 80 -8.90 1.65 -4.50
N ILE A 81 -9.24 2.92 -4.71
CA ILE A 81 -9.20 3.94 -3.64
C ILE A 81 -10.59 4.08 -3.02
N GLY A 82 -10.81 3.38 -1.91
CA GLY A 82 -11.95 3.58 -1.01
C GLY A 82 -11.65 4.59 0.10
N VAL A 83 -12.55 4.70 1.09
CA VAL A 83 -12.42 5.64 2.22
C VAL A 83 -11.11 5.42 2.99
N ALA A 84 -10.82 4.19 3.42
CA ALA A 84 -9.62 3.89 4.19
C ALA A 84 -8.31 4.21 3.44
N ALA A 85 -8.25 3.89 2.14
CA ALA A 85 -7.12 4.24 1.29
C ALA A 85 -6.97 5.78 1.14
N ALA A 86 -8.07 6.50 0.93
CA ALA A 86 -8.08 7.96 0.83
C ALA A 86 -7.65 8.64 2.14
N GLU A 87 -8.04 8.08 3.28
CA GLU A 87 -7.60 8.56 4.59
C GLU A 87 -6.09 8.38 4.80
N ARG A 88 -5.52 7.22 4.42
CA ARG A 88 -4.07 7.00 4.44
C ARG A 88 -3.34 8.02 3.57
N LEU A 89 -3.81 8.19 2.33
CA LEU A 89 -3.27 9.20 1.41
C LEU A 89 -3.27 10.58 2.03
N THR A 90 -4.40 10.98 2.63
CA THR A 90 -4.57 12.32 3.20
C THR A 90 -3.72 12.54 4.45
N ARG A 91 -3.52 11.51 5.30
CA ARG A 91 -2.63 11.62 6.47
C ARG A 91 -1.15 11.71 6.10
N ALA A 92 -0.77 11.19 4.94
CA ALA A 92 0.62 11.17 4.49
C ALA A 92 1.09 12.51 3.89
N VAL A 93 0.16 13.44 3.57
CA VAL A 93 0.43 14.76 2.94
C VAL A 93 0.00 15.92 3.82
#